data_AF-A0AAW2AUV1-F1
#
_entry.id   AF-A0AAW2AUV1-F1
#
_cell.length_a   1.000
_cell.length_b   1.000
_cell.length_c   1.000
_cell.angle_alpha   90.00
_cell.angle_beta   90.00
_cell.angle_gamma   90.00
#
_symmetry.space_group_name_H-M   'P 1'
#
loop_
_entity.id
_entity.type
_entity.pdbx_description
1 polymer ?
#
loop_
_entity_poly.entity_id
_entity_poly.type
_entity_poly.pdbx_seq_one_letter_code
_entity_poly.pdbx_strand_id
1 'polypeptide(L)'
;MENIWLEGIRRKLKKVRDVRVIQEVIPFSGEETDFMQGYIKKLEEETKSTFKSAVSTHKDYFYFACERSTKASGKSKGEPTKTRANSCKAYVSFKIIKDGSFTGAVVNKMLQHNGHDVCMKEEGVKNRIDPELLTFIEMWLDQGLSISETLLKCVDWAERHGHMDKYNRRYYVTPEDIRLIKKTSNALSFPDAKDCISVDKLITSELQEHICYYQPLITWMTSQKLDESKEQTLKRPLMPPIL
;
A
#
# COMPACT_ATOMS: atom_id res chain seq x y z
N MET A 1 -26.09 -43.13 0.77
CA MET A 1 -26.18 -42.28 -0.44
C MET A 1 -25.12 -41.18 -0.43
N GLU A 2 -24.98 -40.41 0.65
CA GLU A 2 -23.96 -39.36 0.77
C GLU A 2 -22.51 -39.85 0.60
N ASN A 3 -22.14 -40.99 1.20
CA ASN A 3 -20.80 -41.58 1.02
C ASN A 3 -20.50 -41.94 -0.45
N ILE A 4 -21.49 -42.42 -1.19
CA ILE A 4 -21.35 -42.76 -2.63
C ILE A 4 -21.12 -41.47 -3.44
N TRP A 5 -21.84 -40.40 -3.09
CA TRP A 5 -21.67 -39.08 -3.72
C TRP A 5 -20.28 -38.49 -3.42
N LEU A 6 -19.82 -38.53 -2.17
CA LEU A 6 -18.48 -38.09 -1.77
C LEU A 6 -17.39 -38.84 -2.52
N GLU A 7 -17.53 -40.17 -2.63
CA GLU A 7 -16.56 -40.99 -3.36
C GLU A 7 -16.59 -40.69 -4.86
N GLY A 8 -17.78 -40.46 -5.43
CA GLY A 8 -17.97 -40.00 -6.80
C GLY A 8 -17.27 -38.67 -7.09
N ILE A 9 -17.36 -37.71 -6.17
CA ILE A 9 -16.63 -36.43 -6.28
C ILE A 9 -15.12 -36.67 -6.21
N ARG A 10 -14.65 -37.41 -5.20
CA ARG A 10 -13.21 -37.69 -5.02
C ARG A 10 -12.58 -38.31 -6.26
N ARG A 11 -13.27 -39.20 -6.97
CA ARG A 11 -12.80 -39.81 -8.22
C ARG A 11 -12.68 -38.80 -9.38
N LYS A 12 -13.51 -37.76 -9.40
CA LYS A 12 -13.50 -36.70 -10.42
C LYS A 12 -12.45 -35.61 -10.14
N LEU A 13 -11.91 -35.54 -8.92
CA LEU A 13 -10.95 -34.52 -8.54
C LEU A 13 -9.59 -34.77 -9.19
N LYS A 14 -9.01 -33.69 -9.73
CA LYS A 14 -7.63 -33.72 -10.20
C LYS A 14 -6.71 -33.79 -8.98
N LYS A 15 -5.74 -34.72 -9.02
CA LYS A 15 -4.67 -34.79 -8.02
C LYS A 15 -3.95 -33.45 -7.94
N VAL A 16 -3.76 -32.96 -6.72
CA VAL A 16 -3.01 -31.73 -6.49
C VAL A 16 -1.54 -31.96 -6.77
N ARG A 17 -0.90 -31.02 -7.48
CA ARG A 17 0.52 -31.14 -7.87
C ARG A 17 1.49 -30.80 -6.75
N ASP A 18 1.10 -29.90 -5.85
CA ASP A 18 1.91 -29.48 -4.71
C ASP A 18 1.57 -30.35 -3.49
N VAL A 19 2.57 -31.04 -2.95
CA VAL A 19 2.44 -31.98 -1.82
C VAL A 19 1.99 -31.28 -0.53
N ARG A 20 2.19 -29.96 -0.43
CA ARG A 20 1.82 -29.16 0.74
C ARG A 20 0.35 -28.77 0.77
N VAL A 21 -0.36 -28.97 -0.33
CA VAL A 21 -1.78 -28.62 -0.44
C VAL A 21 -2.60 -29.84 -0.05
N ILE A 22 -3.40 -29.67 0.99
CA ILE A 22 -4.36 -30.67 1.45
C ILE A 22 -5.68 -30.42 0.73
N GLN A 23 -6.22 -31.45 0.08
CA GLN A 23 -7.52 -31.41 -0.60
C GLN A 23 -8.53 -32.30 0.14
N GLU A 24 -9.62 -31.70 0.57
CA GLU A 24 -10.72 -32.33 1.31
C GLU A 24 -12.05 -32.10 0.59
N VAL A 25 -12.99 -33.02 0.77
CA VAL A 25 -14.37 -32.87 0.31
C VAL A 25 -15.26 -32.92 1.53
N ILE A 26 -15.98 -31.84 1.78
CA ILE A 26 -16.76 -31.64 3.00
C ILE A 26 -18.22 -31.39 2.60
N PRO A 27 -19.14 -32.31 2.91
CA PRO A 27 -20.56 -32.05 2.76
C PRO A 27 -21.00 -31.05 3.83
N PHE A 28 -21.93 -30.16 3.48
CA PHE A 28 -22.49 -29.22 4.43
C PHE A 28 -23.97 -28.93 4.09
N SER A 29 -24.72 -28.57 5.12
CA SER A 29 -26.12 -28.13 5.04
C SER A 29 -26.22 -26.69 5.50
N GLY A 30 -27.03 -25.87 4.81
CA GLY A 30 -27.23 -24.46 5.15
C GLY A 30 -26.59 -23.51 4.14
N GLU A 31 -26.40 -22.25 4.53
CA GLU A 31 -25.80 -21.23 3.67
C GLU A 31 -24.29 -21.42 3.49
N GLU A 32 -23.81 -21.18 2.27
CA GLU A 32 -22.39 -21.33 1.90
C GLU A 32 -21.48 -20.40 2.71
N THR A 33 -21.95 -19.19 2.97
CA THR A 33 -21.24 -18.14 3.71
C THR A 33 -20.95 -18.57 5.13
N ASP A 34 -21.96 -19.12 5.82
CA ASP A 34 -21.85 -19.57 7.20
C ASP A 34 -20.90 -20.75 7.33
N PHE A 35 -21.01 -21.71 6.41
CA PHE A 35 -20.09 -22.84 6.33
C PHE A 35 -18.64 -22.38 6.14
N MET A 36 -18.38 -21.51 5.17
CA MET A 36 -17.03 -21.02 4.87
C MET A 36 -16.45 -20.23 6.04
N GLN A 37 -17.21 -19.31 6.63
CA GLN A 37 -16.75 -18.52 7.77
C GLN A 37 -16.49 -19.39 8.99
N GLY A 38 -17.36 -20.35 9.30
CA GLY A 38 -17.17 -21.31 10.38
C GLY A 38 -15.93 -22.17 10.19
N TYR A 39 -15.68 -22.64 8.97
CA TYR A 39 -14.50 -23.44 8.64
C TYR A 39 -13.21 -22.64 8.78
N ILE A 40 -13.18 -21.40 8.29
CA ILE A 40 -12.02 -20.52 8.41
C ILE A 40 -11.75 -20.19 9.87
N LYS A 41 -12.77 -19.80 10.65
CA LYS A 41 -12.59 -19.48 12.07
C LYS A 41 -12.00 -20.65 12.85
N LYS A 42 -12.49 -21.87 12.61
CA LYS A 42 -11.93 -23.08 13.22
C LYS A 42 -10.46 -23.28 12.84
N LEU A 43 -10.11 -23.10 11.57
CA LEU A 43 -8.73 -23.19 11.12
C LEU A 43 -7.85 -22.13 11.80
N GLU A 44 -8.30 -20.89 11.88
CA GLU A 44 -7.57 -19.79 12.51
C GLU A 44 -7.29 -20.06 14.00
N GLU A 45 -8.24 -20.67 14.72
CA GLU A 45 -8.07 -21.10 16.10
C GLU A 45 -7.03 -22.23 16.23
N GLU A 46 -7.05 -23.22 15.33
CA GLU A 46 -6.13 -24.36 15.34
C GLU A 46 -4.69 -23.98 14.96
N THR A 47 -4.52 -23.16 13.92
CA THR A 47 -3.20 -22.79 13.37
C THR A 47 -2.67 -21.49 13.93
N LYS A 48 -3.46 -20.78 14.75
CA LYS A 48 -3.18 -19.41 15.24
C LYS A 48 -2.91 -18.41 14.12
N SER A 49 -3.38 -18.68 12.89
CA SER A 49 -3.18 -17.81 11.73
C SER A 49 -4.41 -16.95 11.45
N THR A 50 -4.26 -15.95 10.57
CA THR A 50 -5.37 -15.09 10.13
C THR A 50 -5.43 -15.02 8.61
N PHE A 51 -6.63 -15.15 8.07
CA PHE A 51 -6.94 -15.08 6.65
C PHE A 51 -7.77 -13.82 6.32
N LYS A 52 -7.60 -13.32 5.10
CA LYS A 52 -8.42 -12.22 4.56
C LYS A 52 -9.83 -12.70 4.26
N SER A 53 -10.75 -11.75 4.17
CA SER A 53 -12.08 -12.00 3.64
C SER A 53 -12.03 -12.67 2.26
N ALA A 54 -13.05 -13.48 1.99
CA ALA A 54 -13.16 -14.26 0.76
C ALA A 54 -13.14 -13.36 -0.48
N VAL A 55 -12.34 -13.73 -1.47
CA VAL A 55 -12.45 -13.20 -2.83
C VAL A 55 -13.12 -14.28 -3.69
N SER A 56 -14.27 -13.97 -4.28
CA SER A 56 -14.85 -14.81 -5.32
C SER A 56 -14.09 -14.57 -6.62
N THR A 57 -13.38 -15.58 -7.12
CA THR A 57 -12.62 -15.45 -8.37
C THR A 57 -13.38 -16.01 -9.57
N HIS A 58 -14.23 -17.01 -9.35
CA HIS A 58 -15.11 -17.62 -10.35
C HIS A 58 -16.42 -18.07 -9.68
N LYS A 59 -17.40 -18.47 -10.50
CA LYS A 59 -18.66 -19.03 -10.01
C LYS A 59 -18.39 -20.21 -9.08
N ASP A 60 -18.99 -20.17 -7.89
CA ASP A 60 -18.90 -21.20 -6.85
C ASP A 60 -17.46 -21.44 -6.35
N TYR A 61 -16.53 -20.51 -6.58
CA TYR A 61 -15.15 -20.61 -6.12
C TYR A 61 -14.76 -19.39 -5.28
N PHE A 62 -14.34 -19.66 -4.04
CA PHE A 62 -13.97 -18.67 -3.05
C PHE A 62 -12.54 -18.90 -2.59
N TYR A 63 -11.79 -17.81 -2.43
CA TYR A 63 -10.39 -17.84 -2.06
C TYR A 63 -10.13 -16.96 -0.84
N PHE A 64 -9.58 -17.57 0.21
CA PHE A 64 -9.14 -16.93 1.44
C PHE A 64 -7.62 -16.99 1.46
N ALA A 65 -7.00 -15.83 1.30
CA ALA A 65 -5.55 -15.70 1.32
C ALA A 65 -5.11 -15.37 2.74
N CYS A 66 -3.89 -15.75 3.16
CA CYS A 66 -3.33 -15.24 4.41
C CYS A 66 -3.39 -13.71 4.45
N GLU A 67 -3.62 -13.11 5.62
CA GLU A 67 -3.58 -11.65 5.81
C GLU A 67 -2.30 -11.02 5.25
N ARG A 68 -1.17 -11.74 5.34
CA ARG A 68 0.13 -11.30 4.84
C ARG A 68 0.42 -11.68 3.39
N SER A 69 -0.55 -12.25 2.69
CA SER A 69 -0.44 -12.46 1.26
C SER A 69 -0.58 -11.12 0.52
N THR A 70 0.48 -10.70 -0.18
CA THR A 70 0.45 -9.61 -1.16
C THR A 70 0.51 -10.17 -2.57
N LYS A 71 0.07 -9.41 -3.58
CA LYS A 71 0.32 -9.78 -4.97
C LYS A 71 1.82 -9.59 -5.21
N ALA A 72 2.54 -10.63 -5.64
CA ALA A 72 3.95 -10.51 -5.95
C ALA A 72 4.14 -9.48 -7.07
N SER A 73 4.72 -8.33 -6.75
CA SER A 73 5.05 -7.28 -7.72
C SER A 73 6.51 -7.47 -8.16
N GLY A 74 6.76 -8.43 -9.06
CA GLY A 74 8.09 -8.59 -9.66
C GLY A 74 8.31 -9.95 -10.33
N LYS A 75 9.17 -9.97 -11.37
CA LYS A 75 9.66 -11.21 -12.00
C LYS A 75 10.87 -11.78 -11.24
N SER A 76 10.75 -11.98 -9.92
CA SER A 76 11.86 -12.58 -9.17
C SER A 76 11.97 -14.07 -9.49
N LYS A 77 13.14 -14.54 -9.95
CA LYS A 77 13.46 -15.97 -10.12
C LYS A 77 13.95 -16.62 -8.80
N GLY A 78 13.95 -15.88 -7.69
CA GLY A 78 14.44 -16.34 -6.40
C GLY A 78 13.46 -17.26 -5.67
N GLU A 79 13.99 -18.04 -4.73
CA GLU A 79 13.21 -18.91 -3.86
C GLU A 79 12.21 -18.06 -3.03
N PRO A 80 10.89 -18.28 -3.17
CA PRO A 80 9.86 -17.46 -2.51
C PRO A 80 9.91 -17.45 -0.98
N THR A 81 10.59 -18.42 -0.38
CA THR A 81 10.82 -18.52 1.06
C THR A 81 11.99 -17.67 1.55
N LYS A 82 12.80 -17.11 0.64
CA LYS A 82 14.07 -16.40 0.96
C LYS A 82 14.09 -14.92 0.56
N THR A 83 13.03 -14.40 -0.05
CA THR A 83 13.01 -13.02 -0.58
C THR A 83 11.74 -12.27 -0.17
N ARG A 84 11.91 -11.06 0.39
CA ARG A 84 10.87 -10.09 0.80
C ARG A 84 9.84 -9.72 -0.29
N ALA A 85 10.16 -9.97 -1.55
CA ALA A 85 9.28 -9.71 -2.70
C ALA A 85 8.15 -10.74 -2.86
N ASN A 86 8.20 -11.86 -2.12
CA ASN A 86 7.26 -12.96 -2.26
C ASN A 86 6.38 -13.05 -1.03
N SER A 87 5.08 -12.95 -1.29
CA SER A 87 4.01 -12.97 -0.30
C SER A 87 3.85 -14.31 0.39
N CYS A 88 3.22 -14.28 1.56
CA CYS A 88 2.76 -15.50 2.19
C CYS A 88 1.87 -16.28 1.22
N LYS A 89 2.24 -17.55 0.99
CA LYS A 89 1.52 -18.46 0.09
C LYS A 89 0.42 -19.25 0.78
N ALA A 90 0.23 -19.06 2.09
CA ALA A 90 -0.82 -19.78 2.79
C ALA A 90 -2.19 -19.31 2.30
N TYR A 91 -3.06 -20.27 1.99
CA TYR A 91 -4.40 -20.02 1.48
C TYR A 91 -5.35 -21.16 1.80
N VAL A 92 -6.64 -20.84 1.76
CA VAL A 92 -7.74 -21.80 1.77
C VAL A 92 -8.68 -21.43 0.63
N SER A 93 -9.02 -22.39 -0.21
CA SER A 93 -9.97 -22.20 -1.30
C SER A 93 -11.13 -23.17 -1.18
N PHE A 94 -12.33 -22.68 -1.43
CA PHE A 94 -13.56 -23.47 -1.46
C PHE A 94 -14.09 -23.50 -2.89
N LYS A 95 -14.36 -24.69 -3.40
CA LYS A 95 -15.18 -24.87 -4.60
C LYS A 95 -16.49 -25.54 -4.19
N ILE A 96 -17.59 -24.80 -4.24
CA ILE A 96 -18.91 -25.31 -3.91
C ILE A 96 -19.41 -26.22 -5.04
N ILE A 97 -19.98 -27.35 -4.66
CA ILE A 97 -20.60 -28.33 -5.53
C ILE A 97 -22.04 -28.51 -5.09
N LYS A 98 -22.96 -28.33 -6.03
CA LYS A 98 -24.40 -28.55 -5.84
C LYS A 98 -24.86 -29.57 -6.87
N ASP A 99 -25.19 -30.77 -6.42
CA ASP A 99 -25.67 -31.86 -7.28
C ASP A 99 -26.98 -32.41 -6.71
N GLY A 100 -28.10 -32.02 -7.33
CA GLY A 100 -29.43 -32.46 -6.92
C GLY A 100 -29.72 -32.11 -5.46
N SER A 101 -29.80 -33.13 -4.60
CA SER A 101 -30.08 -32.99 -3.16
C SER A 101 -28.84 -32.82 -2.29
N PHE A 102 -27.63 -32.86 -2.86
CA PHE A 102 -26.38 -32.80 -2.10
C PHE A 102 -25.63 -31.49 -2.34
N THR A 103 -25.18 -30.89 -1.24
CA THR A 103 -24.33 -29.70 -1.21
C THR A 103 -23.04 -30.02 -0.48
N GLY A 104 -21.92 -29.57 -1.04
CA GLY A 104 -20.62 -29.75 -0.41
C GLY A 104 -19.57 -28.83 -0.99
N ALA A 105 -18.41 -28.79 -0.36
CA ALA A 105 -17.28 -27.98 -0.78
C ALA A 105 -16.05 -28.86 -0.97
N VAL A 106 -15.33 -28.64 -2.07
CA VAL A 106 -13.95 -29.09 -2.21
C VAL A 106 -13.07 -27.99 -1.61
N VAL A 107 -12.42 -28.33 -0.50
CA VAL A 107 -11.53 -27.42 0.21
C VAL A 107 -10.10 -27.78 -0.15
N ASN A 108 -9.36 -26.83 -0.73
CA ASN A 108 -7.91 -26.95 -0.84
C ASN A 108 -7.27 -25.97 0.15
N LYS A 109 -6.37 -26.45 1.00
CA LYS A 109 -5.66 -25.61 1.97
C LYS A 109 -4.16 -25.83 1.90
N MET A 110 -3.41 -24.73 1.85
CA MET A 110 -1.97 -24.70 2.04
C MET A 110 -1.71 -23.91 3.33
N LEU A 111 -1.44 -24.61 4.43
CA LEU A 111 -1.30 -23.98 5.75
C LEU A 111 0.15 -23.64 6.10
N GLN A 112 1.10 -23.96 5.23
CA GLN A 112 2.49 -23.56 5.43
C GLN A 112 2.66 -22.07 5.13
N HIS A 113 2.72 -21.27 6.18
CA HIS A 113 3.09 -19.86 6.10
C HIS A 113 4.57 -19.74 5.75
N ASN A 114 4.86 -18.88 4.78
CA ASN A 114 6.23 -18.61 4.33
C ASN A 114 6.43 -17.09 4.32
N GLY A 115 7.64 -16.64 4.68
CA GLY A 115 7.98 -15.22 4.64
C GLY A 115 7.43 -14.38 5.80
N HIS A 116 6.82 -15.01 6.82
CA HIS A 116 6.50 -14.35 8.08
C HIS A 116 6.27 -15.36 9.22
N ASP A 117 6.46 -14.91 10.46
CA ASP A 117 6.01 -15.67 11.64
C ASP A 117 4.51 -15.42 11.88
N VAL A 118 3.78 -16.49 12.15
CA VAL A 118 2.34 -16.46 12.48
C VAL A 118 2.14 -15.98 13.92
N CYS A 119 3.12 -16.22 14.80
CA CYS A 119 3.07 -15.87 16.22
C CYS A 119 3.42 -14.39 16.49
N MET A 120 4.20 -13.74 15.62
CA MET A 120 4.56 -12.33 15.77
C MET A 120 3.54 -11.41 15.12
N LYS A 121 2.45 -11.07 15.84
CA LYS A 121 1.43 -10.11 15.36
C LYS A 121 1.99 -8.70 15.05
N GLU A 122 3.13 -8.35 15.65
CA GLU A 122 3.75 -7.02 15.58
C GLU A 122 4.45 -6.70 14.26
N GLU A 123 4.85 -7.71 13.47
CA GLU A 123 5.46 -7.51 12.14
C GLU A 123 4.52 -6.82 11.12
N GLY A 124 3.22 -6.73 11.44
CA GLY A 124 2.21 -6.03 10.65
C GLY A 124 1.90 -4.60 11.11
N VAL A 125 2.33 -4.19 12.30
CA VAL A 125 2.23 -2.78 12.69
C VAL A 125 3.27 -2.06 11.86
N LYS A 126 2.84 -1.20 10.93
CA LYS A 126 3.74 -0.19 10.36
C LYS A 126 4.27 0.59 11.56
N ASN A 127 5.46 0.22 12.05
CA ASN A 127 6.12 1.00 13.07
C ASN A 127 6.12 2.44 12.54
N ARG A 128 5.63 3.37 13.36
CA ARG A 128 5.73 4.79 13.02
C ARG A 128 7.20 5.05 12.73
N ILE A 129 7.47 5.68 11.60
CA ILE A 129 8.83 6.08 11.23
C ILE A 129 9.37 6.90 12.39
N ASP A 130 10.63 6.69 12.72
CA ASP A 130 11.25 7.44 13.79
C ASP A 130 11.12 8.95 13.53
N PRO A 131 10.66 9.77 14.50
CA PRO A 131 10.40 11.18 14.27
C PRO A 131 11.61 11.94 13.71
N GLU A 132 12.83 11.60 14.17
CA GLU A 132 14.05 12.24 13.70
C GLU A 132 14.35 11.87 12.24
N LEU A 133 14.13 10.60 11.88
CA LEU A 133 14.25 10.15 10.49
C LEU A 133 13.18 10.77 9.59
N LEU A 134 11.96 10.98 10.10
CA LEU A 134 10.89 11.64 9.35
C LEU A 134 11.28 13.09 9.01
N THR A 135 11.75 13.86 9.99
CA THR A 135 12.25 15.22 9.77
C THR A 135 13.44 15.24 8.81
N PHE A 136 14.33 14.24 8.91
CA PHE A 136 15.45 14.09 7.98
C PHE A 136 14.99 13.83 6.55
N ILE A 137 13.96 13.00 6.34
CA ILE A 137 13.35 12.76 5.03
C ILE A 137 12.73 14.04 4.46
N GLU A 138 11.95 14.77 5.26
CA GLU A 138 11.31 16.02 4.86
C GLU A 138 12.34 17.05 4.41
N MET A 139 13.41 17.25 5.20
CA MET A 139 14.52 18.15 4.85
C MET A 139 15.13 17.85 3.48
N TRP A 140 15.41 16.59 3.15
CA TRP A 140 15.99 16.22 1.86
C TRP A 140 15.00 16.37 0.70
N LEU A 141 13.71 16.11 0.95
CA LEU A 141 12.67 16.32 -0.05
C LEU A 141 12.50 17.80 -0.37
N ASP A 142 12.57 18.68 0.64
CA ASP A 142 12.51 20.14 0.48
C ASP A 142 13.73 20.68 -0.30
N GLN A 143 14.89 20.04 -0.15
CA GLN A 143 16.09 20.31 -0.95
C GLN A 143 16.01 19.78 -2.39
N GLY A 144 14.91 19.14 -2.78
CA GLY A 144 14.65 18.70 -4.14
C GLY A 144 15.22 17.34 -4.51
N LEU A 145 15.69 16.54 -3.55
CA LEU A 145 16.18 15.19 -3.83
C LEU A 145 15.07 14.28 -4.37
N SER A 146 15.45 13.35 -5.25
CA SER A 146 14.56 12.30 -5.72
C SER A 146 14.31 11.27 -4.62
N ILE A 147 13.19 10.54 -4.72
CA ILE A 147 12.80 9.49 -3.76
C ILE A 147 13.93 8.45 -3.57
N SER A 148 14.64 8.10 -4.65
CA SER A 148 15.73 7.13 -4.61
C SER A 148 16.95 7.68 -3.86
N GLU A 149 17.30 8.95 -4.06
CA GLU A 149 18.41 9.59 -3.36
C GLU A 149 18.10 9.79 -1.89
N THR A 150 16.88 10.23 -1.56
CA THR A 150 16.40 10.33 -0.18
C THR A 150 16.45 8.98 0.53
N LEU A 151 16.08 7.89 -0.15
CA LEU A 151 16.17 6.54 0.41
C LEU A 151 17.61 6.16 0.77
N LEU A 152 18.58 6.45 -0.11
CA LEU A 152 19.99 6.20 0.17
C LEU A 152 20.46 7.00 1.39
N LYS A 153 20.06 8.27 1.51
CA LYS A 153 20.35 9.09 2.69
C LYS A 153 19.73 8.51 3.97
N CYS A 154 18.53 7.93 3.91
CA CYS A 154 17.90 7.29 5.06
C CYS A 154 18.67 6.05 5.53
N VAL A 155 19.22 5.26 4.59
CA VAL A 155 20.06 4.12 4.92
C VAL A 155 21.33 4.58 5.62
N ASP A 156 22.03 5.59 5.07
CA ASP A 156 23.21 6.17 5.70
C ASP A 156 22.90 6.72 7.11
N TRP A 157 21.74 7.36 7.27
CA TRP A 157 21.27 7.86 8.57
C TRP A 157 21.07 6.72 9.56
N ALA A 158 20.36 5.65 9.17
CA ALA A 158 20.07 4.52 10.06
C ALA A 158 21.36 3.81 10.52
N GLU A 159 22.33 3.64 9.62
CA GLU A 159 23.63 3.06 9.93
C GLU A 159 24.43 3.92 10.91
N ARG A 160 24.42 5.26 10.74
CA ARG A 160 25.11 6.19 11.68
C ARG A 160 24.51 6.21 13.08
N HIS A 161 23.21 5.93 13.20
CA HIS A 161 22.51 5.90 14.49
C HIS A 161 22.53 4.50 15.14
N GLY A 162 23.31 3.56 14.59
CA GLY A 162 23.49 2.21 15.16
C GLY A 162 22.31 1.27 14.94
N HIS A 163 21.37 1.62 14.05
CA HIS A 163 20.27 0.74 13.69
C HIS A 163 20.77 -0.28 12.67
N MET A 164 21.09 -1.48 13.14
CA MET A 164 21.64 -2.56 12.30
C MET A 164 20.55 -3.46 11.68
N ASP A 165 19.35 -3.44 12.24
CA ASP A 165 18.23 -4.25 11.77
C ASP A 165 17.54 -3.61 10.56
N LYS A 166 17.93 -4.08 9.36
CA LYS A 166 17.36 -3.65 8.06
C LYS A 166 15.88 -4.01 7.89
N TYR A 167 15.33 -4.86 8.76
CA TYR A 167 13.92 -5.25 8.74
C TYR A 167 13.03 -4.28 9.55
N ASN A 168 13.62 -3.46 10.42
CA ASN A 168 12.88 -2.53 11.24
C ASN A 168 12.45 -1.29 10.45
N ARG A 169 11.18 -1.27 10.03
CA ARG A 169 10.55 -0.16 9.27
C ARG A 169 10.52 1.18 10.00
N ARG A 170 10.77 1.20 11.30
CA ARG A 170 10.95 2.45 12.07
C ARG A 170 12.15 3.25 11.56
N TYR A 171 13.21 2.55 11.16
CA TYR A 171 14.50 3.14 10.78
C TYR A 171 14.87 2.88 9.31
N TYR A 172 14.37 1.79 8.72
CA TYR A 172 14.61 1.43 7.32
C TYR A 172 13.33 1.56 6.50
N VAL A 173 13.11 2.76 5.97
CA VAL A 173 11.94 3.13 5.16
C VAL A 173 11.99 2.52 3.74
N THR A 174 10.85 2.50 3.06
CA THR A 174 10.74 2.07 1.66
C THR A 174 10.49 3.25 0.72
N PRO A 175 10.71 3.10 -0.61
CA PRO A 175 10.34 4.14 -1.57
C PRO A 175 8.88 4.61 -1.45
N GLU A 176 7.97 3.71 -1.10
CA GLU A 176 6.55 4.03 -0.95
C GLU A 176 6.28 4.89 0.29
N ASP A 177 7.02 4.66 1.37
CA ASP A 177 6.93 5.48 2.58
C ASP A 177 7.36 6.92 2.27
N ILE A 178 8.47 7.10 1.53
CA ILE A 178 8.95 8.42 1.09
C ILE A 178 7.97 9.09 0.12
N ARG A 179 7.38 8.35 -0.82
CA ARG A 179 6.32 8.88 -1.71
C ARG A 179 5.14 9.41 -0.92
N LEU A 180 4.71 8.68 0.11
CA LEU A 180 3.58 9.08 0.94
C LEU A 180 3.90 10.33 1.76
N ILE A 181 5.11 10.42 2.32
CA ILE A 181 5.60 11.62 3.03
C ILE A 181 5.60 12.81 2.07
N LYS A 182 6.22 12.67 0.89
CA LYS A 182 6.25 13.72 -0.14
C LYS A 182 4.85 14.17 -0.54
N LYS A 183 3.93 13.23 -0.75
CA LYS A 183 2.55 13.53 -1.10
C LYS A 183 1.83 14.31 0.01
N THR A 184 2.05 13.92 1.27
CA THR A 184 1.45 14.57 2.43
C THR A 184 2.00 15.97 2.63
N SER A 185 3.33 16.14 2.54
CA SER A 185 3.99 17.45 2.58
C SER A 185 3.48 18.36 1.47
N ASN A 186 3.43 17.88 0.23
CA ASN A 186 2.91 18.66 -0.89
C ASN A 186 1.42 19.05 -0.72
N ALA A 187 0.59 18.19 -0.11
CA ALA A 187 -0.81 18.52 0.14
C ALA A 187 -0.98 19.64 1.19
N LEU A 188 -0.03 19.77 2.12
CA LEU A 188 -0.01 20.84 3.12
C LEU A 188 0.54 22.14 2.54
N SER A 189 1.61 22.06 1.75
CA SER A 189 2.30 23.22 1.16
C SER A 189 1.59 23.76 -0.08
N PHE A 190 0.87 22.90 -0.81
CA PHE A 190 0.18 23.21 -2.06
C PHE A 190 -1.24 22.60 -2.05
N PRO A 191 -2.17 23.15 -1.27
CA PRO A 191 -3.56 22.66 -1.24
C PRO A 191 -4.21 22.67 -2.64
N ASP A 192 -3.76 23.58 -3.51
CA ASP A 192 -4.22 23.73 -4.90
C ASP A 192 -3.31 23.03 -5.92
N ALA A 193 -2.63 21.93 -5.56
CA ALA A 193 -1.80 21.14 -6.49
C ALA A 193 -2.55 20.56 -7.71
N LYS A 194 -3.88 20.76 -7.80
CA LYS A 194 -4.70 20.45 -8.98
C LYS A 194 -4.80 21.59 -9.98
N ASP A 195 -4.40 22.81 -9.63
CA ASP A 195 -4.46 23.97 -10.55
C ASP A 195 -3.54 23.78 -11.76
N CYS A 196 -2.37 23.13 -11.58
CA CYS A 196 -1.50 22.80 -12.71
C CYS A 196 -2.15 21.79 -13.69
N ILE A 197 -3.01 20.89 -13.20
CA ILE A 197 -3.78 19.95 -14.05
C ILE A 197 -4.92 20.70 -14.77
N SER A 198 -5.47 21.74 -14.15
CA SER A 198 -6.48 22.62 -14.76
C SER A 198 -5.88 23.45 -15.90
N VAL A 199 -4.64 23.94 -15.76
CA VAL A 199 -3.93 24.68 -16.82
C VAL A 199 -3.71 23.81 -18.06
N ASP A 200 -3.23 22.57 -17.93
CA ASP A 200 -3.05 21.67 -19.07
C ASP A 200 -4.37 21.42 -19.83
N LYS A 201 -5.49 21.28 -19.10
CA LYS A 201 -6.82 21.13 -19.71
C LYS A 201 -7.29 22.43 -20.37
N LEU A 202 -7.03 23.57 -19.74
CA LEU A 202 -7.39 24.89 -20.26
C LEU A 202 -6.61 25.21 -21.55
N ILE A 203 -5.33 24.84 -21.62
CA ILE A 203 -4.48 25.03 -22.80
C ILE A 203 -5.05 24.29 -24.02
N THR A 204 -5.66 23.13 -23.80
CA THR A 204 -6.29 22.33 -24.86
C THR A 204 -7.75 22.69 -25.15
N SER A 205 -8.30 23.69 -24.45
CA SER A 205 -9.70 24.12 -24.59
C SER A 205 -9.80 25.47 -25.31
N GLU A 206 -11.01 25.86 -25.72
CA GLU A 206 -11.29 27.16 -26.33
C GLU A 206 -10.97 28.36 -25.41
N LEU A 207 -10.74 28.12 -24.11
CA LEU A 207 -10.40 29.13 -23.12
C LEU A 207 -8.89 29.41 -23.01
N GLN A 208 -8.07 28.89 -23.94
CA GLN A 208 -6.62 29.05 -23.93
C GLN A 208 -6.17 30.52 -23.88
N GLU A 209 -6.88 31.43 -24.55
CA GLU A 209 -6.57 32.86 -24.60
C GLU A 209 -6.81 33.59 -23.26
N HIS A 210 -7.57 32.97 -22.35
CA HIS A 210 -7.88 33.51 -21.03
C HIS A 210 -6.96 32.98 -19.92
N ILE A 211 -5.95 32.17 -20.28
CA ILE A 211 -4.95 31.68 -19.33
C ILE A 211 -3.97 32.83 -19.01
N CYS A 212 -4.05 33.34 -17.78
CA CYS A 212 -3.04 34.26 -17.27
C CYS A 212 -1.73 33.50 -17.00
N TYR A 213 -0.80 33.52 -17.95
CA TYR A 213 0.51 32.87 -17.84
C TYR A 213 1.38 33.39 -16.67
N TYR A 214 1.09 34.60 -16.18
CA TYR A 214 1.75 35.19 -15.01
C TYR A 214 0.72 35.43 -13.92
N GLN A 215 0.47 34.42 -13.09
CA GLN A 215 -0.03 34.68 -11.75
C GLN A 215 1.16 35.06 -10.86
N PRO A 216 1.25 36.29 -10.33
CA PRO A 216 2.27 36.60 -9.35
C PRO A 216 1.96 35.79 -8.08
N LEU A 217 2.85 34.86 -7.73
CA LEU A 217 2.74 34.02 -6.54
C LEU A 217 2.87 34.76 -5.20
N ILE A 218 2.82 36.11 -5.18
CA ILE A 218 3.01 36.88 -3.95
C ILE A 218 2.17 38.17 -3.96
N THR A 219 0.96 38.10 -3.39
CA THR A 219 0.19 39.29 -2.98
C THR A 219 -0.18 39.30 -1.50
N TRP A 220 0.46 38.45 -0.68
CA TRP A 220 0.25 38.45 0.78
C TRP A 220 1.46 38.96 1.60
N MET A 221 2.64 39.20 1.00
CA MET A 221 3.80 39.76 1.70
C MET A 221 4.14 41.22 1.34
N THR A 222 3.51 41.80 0.32
CA THR A 222 3.85 43.15 -0.18
C THR A 222 2.98 44.27 0.39
N SER A 223 1.82 43.95 0.99
CA SER A 223 0.94 44.98 1.55
C SER A 223 1.38 45.52 2.90
N GLN A 224 2.29 44.85 3.63
CA GLN A 224 2.83 45.37 4.90
C GLN A 224 4.10 46.23 4.74
N LYS A 225 4.87 46.09 3.66
CA LYS A 225 6.10 46.89 3.44
C LYS A 225 5.88 48.20 2.67
N LEU A 226 4.70 48.39 2.08
CA LEU A 226 4.39 49.58 1.28
C LEU A 226 3.82 50.74 2.08
N ASP A 227 3.39 50.52 3.33
CA ASP A 227 2.93 51.60 4.23
C ASP A 227 4.09 52.21 5.04
N GLU A 228 5.09 51.43 5.44
CA GLU A 228 6.24 51.98 6.21
C GLU A 228 7.24 52.78 5.34
N SER A 229 7.26 52.56 4.02
CA SER A 229 8.21 53.24 3.12
C SER A 229 7.71 54.58 2.57
N LYS A 230 6.43 54.93 2.79
CA LYS A 230 5.87 56.21 2.30
C LYS A 230 6.09 57.39 3.24
N GLU A 231 6.48 57.16 4.50
CA GLU A 231 6.68 58.25 5.47
C GLU A 231 8.11 58.84 5.49
N GLN A 232 9.08 58.26 4.76
CA GLN A 232 10.50 58.68 4.88
C GLN A 232 11.14 59.37 3.66
N THR A 233 10.46 59.56 2.54
CA THR A 233 11.08 60.12 1.31
C THR A 233 10.47 61.42 0.78
N LEU A 234 9.93 62.26 1.67
CA LEU A 234 9.51 63.63 1.33
C LEU A 234 10.32 64.65 2.13
N LYS A 235 11.63 64.70 1.88
CA LYS A 235 12.53 65.85 2.17
C LYS A 235 13.92 65.59 1.60
N ARG A 236 14.20 66.10 0.40
CA ARG A 236 15.47 66.79 0.06
C ARG A 236 15.37 67.49 -1.31
N PRO A 237 16.09 68.62 -1.49
CA PRO A 237 15.74 69.66 -2.46
C PRO A 237 16.35 69.43 -3.85
N LEU A 238 15.70 70.00 -4.85
CA LEU A 238 16.18 70.11 -6.23
C LEU A 238 17.48 70.92 -6.30
N MET A 239 18.50 70.40 -6.99
CA MET A 239 19.64 71.18 -7.47
C MET A 239 19.49 71.50 -8.97
N PRO A 240 20.00 72.67 -9.43
CA PRO A 240 19.71 73.21 -10.75
C PRO A 240 20.63 72.64 -11.84
N PRO A 241 20.30 72.81 -13.13
CA PRO A 241 21.09 72.28 -14.23
C PRO A 241 22.34 73.13 -14.48
N ILE A 242 23.43 72.44 -14.83
CA ILE A 242 24.73 73.01 -15.15
C ILE A 242 24.74 73.50 -16.61
N LEU A 243 25.16 74.75 -16.80
CA LEU A 243 26.00 75.20 -17.92
C LEU A 243 27.29 75.76 -17.34
#